data_AF-A0A444R2V0-F1
#
_entry.id   AF-A0A444R2V0-F1
#
_cell.length_a   1.000
_cell.length_b   1.000
_cell.length_c   1.000
_cell.angle_alpha   90.00
_cell.angle_beta   90.00
_cell.angle_gamma   90.00
#
_symmetry.space_group_name_H-M   'P 1'
#
loop_
_entity.id
_entity.type
_entity.pdbx_description
1 polymer ?
#
loop_
_entity_poly.entity_id
_entity_poly.type
_entity_poly.pdbx_seq_one_letter_code
_entity_poly.pdbx_strand_id
1 'polypeptide(L)'
;DHVDEAWLKQAGIGFSAAPGCNAIAVVEYVFSSLLMLAERDGFSLHDRTVGIVGVGNVGRRLQARLEALGITTLLCDPPRADRGDEGDFRSLDELVQHADILTFHTPLFKDGPYKTLHLADEKLIRSLKPGAILINACRGAVVDNTALLTCLNEGQKLSVVLDVWEGEPELNVELLKKVDIGTPHIAGYTLEGKARGTTQVFEAYSKLIGHEQHVALDTLLPAPEFGRITLHGPLDQPTLKRLVHLVYDVRRDDAPLRKVAGIPGEFDKLRKNYLERREWSSLYVICDDASAASLLCKLGFNAVHHPAR
;
A
#
# COMPACT_ATOMS: atom_id res chain seq x y z
N ASP A 1 12.24 7.50 -13.66
CA ASP A 1 12.08 8.95 -13.41
C ASP A 1 13.40 9.69 -13.28
N HIS A 2 14.27 9.36 -12.32
CA HIS A 2 15.55 10.07 -12.12
C HIS A 2 16.74 9.46 -12.90
N VAL A 3 16.49 8.53 -13.81
CA VAL A 3 17.51 7.83 -14.60
C VAL A 3 17.08 7.81 -16.07
N ASP A 4 17.99 8.18 -16.97
CA ASP A 4 17.82 8.06 -18.41
C ASP A 4 18.26 6.66 -18.88
N GLU A 5 17.33 5.71 -18.81
CA GLU A 5 17.59 4.31 -19.19
C GLU A 5 17.90 4.15 -20.68
N ALA A 6 17.38 5.04 -21.53
CA ALA A 6 17.62 5.00 -22.97
C ALA A 6 19.08 5.36 -23.28
N TRP A 7 19.60 6.42 -22.65
CA TRP A 7 20.99 6.81 -22.77
C TRP A 7 21.94 5.75 -22.21
N LEU A 8 21.64 5.17 -21.03
CA LEU A 8 22.46 4.09 -20.45
C LEU A 8 22.57 2.90 -21.39
N LYS A 9 21.44 2.50 -22.01
CA LYS A 9 21.41 1.44 -23.01
C LYS A 9 22.24 1.80 -24.25
N GLN A 10 22.14 3.03 -24.74
CA GLN A 10 22.93 3.51 -25.88
C GLN A 10 24.44 3.50 -25.59
N ALA A 11 24.83 3.82 -24.35
CA ALA A 11 26.22 3.83 -23.90
C ALA A 11 26.76 2.43 -23.52
N GLY A 12 25.94 1.37 -23.57
CA GLY A 12 26.34 0.03 -23.15
C GLY A 12 26.57 -0.11 -21.64
N ILE A 13 25.94 0.75 -20.83
CA ILE A 13 26.07 0.75 -19.38
C ILE A 13 24.95 -0.12 -18.77
N GLY A 14 25.32 -1.16 -18.03
CA GLY A 14 24.36 -1.99 -17.30
C GLY A 14 23.61 -1.19 -16.24
N PHE A 15 22.30 -1.38 -16.17
CA PHE A 15 21.43 -0.71 -15.20
C PHE A 15 20.53 -1.73 -14.51
N SER A 16 20.33 -1.55 -13.20
CA SER A 16 19.32 -2.26 -12.44
C SER A 16 18.68 -1.32 -11.42
N ALA A 17 17.36 -1.37 -11.35
CA ALA A 17 16.59 -0.78 -10.25
C ALA A 17 16.27 -1.84 -9.19
N ALA A 18 15.46 -1.47 -8.20
CA ALA A 18 14.92 -2.35 -7.18
C ALA A 18 13.37 -2.39 -7.25
N PRO A 19 12.79 -2.89 -8.35
CA PRO A 19 11.34 -2.83 -8.58
C PRO A 19 10.59 -3.58 -7.48
N GLY A 20 9.67 -2.88 -6.82
CA GLY A 20 8.84 -3.45 -5.76
C GLY A 20 9.54 -3.62 -4.42
N CYS A 21 10.73 -3.04 -4.21
CA CYS A 21 11.44 -3.09 -2.94
C CYS A 21 10.59 -2.64 -1.75
N ASN A 22 9.73 -1.65 -1.95
CA ASN A 22 8.82 -1.08 -0.94
C ASN A 22 7.36 -1.55 -1.10
N ALA A 23 7.08 -2.52 -1.98
CA ALA A 23 5.70 -2.87 -2.31
C ALA A 23 4.94 -3.47 -1.12
N ILE A 24 5.60 -4.28 -0.30
CA ILE A 24 5.00 -4.88 0.90
C ILE A 24 4.60 -3.79 1.90
N ALA A 25 5.47 -2.81 2.15
CA ALA A 25 5.18 -1.69 3.03
C ALA A 25 3.88 -0.96 2.65
N VAL A 26 3.66 -0.70 1.37
CA VAL A 26 2.43 -0.05 0.89
C VAL A 26 1.21 -0.95 1.09
N VAL A 27 1.32 -2.25 0.82
CA VAL A 27 0.22 -3.20 1.06
C VAL A 27 -0.18 -3.22 2.53
N GLU A 28 0.79 -3.26 3.45
CA GLU A 28 0.54 -3.28 4.89
C GLU A 28 0.00 -1.95 5.40
N TYR A 29 0.35 -0.84 4.75
CA TYR A 29 -0.26 0.47 5.00
C TYR A 29 -1.75 0.47 4.62
N VAL A 30 -2.11 -0.10 3.47
CA VAL A 30 -3.51 -0.24 3.03
C VAL A 30 -4.30 -1.10 4.02
N PHE A 31 -3.78 -2.26 4.42
CA PHE A 31 -4.43 -3.12 5.41
C PHE A 31 -4.58 -2.45 6.78
N SER A 32 -3.54 -1.75 7.26
CA SER A 32 -3.61 -1.02 8.53
C SER A 32 -4.73 0.02 8.51
N SER A 33 -4.89 0.73 7.39
CA SER A 33 -5.95 1.72 7.17
C SER A 33 -7.34 1.06 7.09
N LEU A 34 -7.48 -0.01 6.31
CA LEU A 34 -8.75 -0.72 6.15
C LEU A 34 -9.24 -1.34 7.46
N LEU A 35 -8.35 -1.95 8.26
CA LEU A 35 -8.71 -2.55 9.54
C LEU A 35 -9.07 -1.48 10.59
N MET A 36 -8.46 -0.29 10.52
CA MET A 36 -8.86 0.86 11.35
C MET A 36 -10.28 1.34 10.98
N LEU A 37 -10.56 1.54 9.69
CA LEU A 37 -11.88 1.99 9.21
C LEU A 37 -12.97 0.94 9.50
N ALA A 38 -12.66 -0.35 9.31
CA ALA A 38 -13.57 -1.46 9.58
C ALA A 38 -14.01 -1.51 11.04
N GLU A 39 -13.08 -1.29 11.99
CA GLU A 39 -13.42 -1.19 13.41
C GLU A 39 -14.23 0.07 13.71
N ARG A 40 -13.83 1.23 13.17
CA ARG A 40 -14.49 2.50 13.42
C ARG A 40 -15.95 2.50 12.97
N ASP A 41 -16.22 1.97 11.79
CA ASP A 41 -17.54 2.03 11.14
C ASP A 41 -18.34 0.73 11.28
N GLY A 42 -17.77 -0.29 11.91
CA GLY A 42 -18.46 -1.54 12.24
C GLY A 42 -18.83 -2.41 11.05
N PHE A 43 -17.88 -2.65 10.13
CA PHE A 43 -18.08 -3.56 9.00
C PHE A 43 -17.03 -4.68 8.93
N SER A 44 -17.40 -5.79 8.29
CA SER A 44 -16.46 -6.87 7.93
C SER A 44 -15.83 -6.59 6.57
N LEU A 45 -14.51 -6.77 6.45
CA LEU A 45 -13.80 -6.68 5.17
C LEU A 45 -14.25 -7.77 4.19
N HIS A 46 -14.71 -8.92 4.68
CA HIS A 46 -15.23 -10.01 3.85
C HIS A 46 -16.52 -9.60 3.11
N ASP A 47 -17.26 -8.61 3.63
CA ASP A 47 -18.50 -8.11 3.02
C ASP A 47 -18.24 -6.99 2.01
N ARG A 48 -16.96 -6.64 1.76
CA ARG A 48 -16.56 -5.56 0.86
C ARG A 48 -15.96 -6.09 -0.43
N THR A 49 -16.20 -5.37 -1.52
CA THR A 49 -15.51 -5.56 -2.80
C THR A 49 -14.40 -4.53 -2.96
N VAL A 50 -13.16 -4.99 -3.20
CA VAL A 50 -11.98 -4.13 -3.39
C VAL A 50 -11.62 -4.01 -4.87
N GLY A 51 -11.80 -2.83 -5.45
CA GLY A 51 -11.30 -2.46 -6.76
C GLY A 51 -9.85 -1.99 -6.71
N ILE A 52 -8.96 -2.69 -7.40
CA ILE A 52 -7.52 -2.40 -7.47
C ILE A 52 -7.22 -1.78 -8.83
N VAL A 53 -6.88 -0.50 -8.86
CA VAL A 53 -6.48 0.23 -10.06
C VAL A 53 -4.96 0.26 -10.16
N GLY A 54 -4.40 -0.46 -11.13
CA GLY A 54 -2.96 -0.71 -11.27
C GLY A 54 -2.51 -1.97 -10.55
N VAL A 55 -2.24 -3.04 -11.30
CA VAL A 55 -1.97 -4.39 -10.79
C VAL A 55 -0.51 -4.76 -11.07
N GLY A 56 0.39 -3.86 -10.64
CA GLY A 56 1.84 -3.98 -10.75
C GLY A 56 2.48 -4.67 -9.55
N ASN A 57 3.57 -4.10 -9.01
CA ASN A 57 4.27 -4.65 -7.85
C ASN A 57 3.46 -4.58 -6.55
N VAL A 58 2.77 -3.46 -6.31
CA VAL A 58 1.92 -3.27 -5.12
C VAL A 58 0.59 -3.99 -5.32
N GLY A 59 -0.14 -3.67 -6.40
CA GLY A 59 -1.49 -4.20 -6.65
C GLY A 59 -1.59 -5.72 -6.63
N ARG A 60 -0.65 -6.47 -7.23
CA ARG A 60 -0.65 -7.95 -7.18
C ARG A 60 -0.45 -8.50 -5.76
N ARG A 61 0.41 -7.86 -4.96
CA ARG A 61 0.65 -8.28 -3.57
C ARG A 61 -0.54 -7.97 -2.70
N LEU A 62 -1.23 -6.85 -2.95
CA LEU A 62 -2.49 -6.52 -2.30
C LEU A 62 -3.56 -7.56 -2.66
N GLN A 63 -3.76 -7.83 -3.96
CA GLN A 63 -4.69 -8.84 -4.46
C GLN A 63 -4.48 -10.19 -3.77
N ALA A 64 -3.26 -10.73 -3.80
CA ALA A 64 -2.97 -12.04 -3.22
C ALA A 64 -3.32 -12.15 -1.73
N ARG A 65 -3.13 -11.07 -0.96
CA ARG A 65 -3.47 -11.03 0.47
C ARG A 65 -4.98 -10.89 0.70
N LEU A 66 -5.67 -10.11 -0.12
CA LEU A 66 -7.13 -9.97 -0.06
C LEU A 66 -7.83 -11.28 -0.42
N GLU A 67 -7.39 -11.94 -1.50
CA GLU A 67 -7.91 -13.25 -1.92
C GLU A 67 -7.64 -14.33 -0.86
N ALA A 68 -6.49 -14.30 -0.19
CA ALA A 68 -6.20 -15.21 0.93
C ALA A 68 -7.19 -15.05 2.09
N LEU A 69 -7.75 -13.85 2.29
CA LEU A 69 -8.80 -13.56 3.28
C LEU A 69 -10.22 -13.86 2.76
N GLY A 70 -10.36 -14.32 1.53
CA GLY A 70 -11.67 -14.51 0.89
C GLY A 70 -12.37 -13.20 0.52
N ILE A 71 -11.66 -12.08 0.48
CA ILE A 71 -12.22 -10.77 0.12
C ILE A 71 -12.36 -10.69 -1.41
N THR A 72 -13.51 -10.24 -1.89
CA THR A 72 -13.76 -10.09 -3.33
C THR A 72 -12.91 -8.95 -3.88
N THR A 73 -12.16 -9.22 -4.97
CA THR A 73 -11.34 -8.20 -5.64
C THR A 73 -11.74 -8.04 -7.10
N LEU A 74 -11.66 -6.81 -7.60
CA LEU A 74 -11.83 -6.45 -9.00
C LEU A 74 -10.56 -5.75 -9.48
N LEU A 75 -10.08 -6.10 -10.66
CA LEU A 75 -8.76 -5.69 -11.15
C LEU A 75 -8.91 -4.76 -12.35
N CYS A 76 -8.28 -3.58 -12.31
CA CYS A 76 -8.22 -2.69 -13.47
C CYS A 76 -6.76 -2.39 -13.81
N ASP A 77 -6.29 -2.92 -14.94
CA ASP A 77 -4.95 -2.63 -15.48
C ASP A 77 -4.96 -2.75 -17.02
N PRO A 78 -5.43 -1.72 -17.74
CA PRO A 78 -5.50 -1.74 -19.20
C PRO A 78 -4.15 -2.08 -19.88
N PRO A 79 -2.99 -1.54 -19.45
CA PRO A 79 -1.69 -1.94 -20.02
C PRO A 79 -1.37 -3.44 -19.91
N ARG A 80 -1.81 -4.12 -18.84
CA ARG A 80 -1.63 -5.57 -18.69
C ARG A 80 -2.63 -6.36 -19.52
N ALA A 81 -3.89 -5.91 -19.56
CA ALA A 81 -4.93 -6.50 -20.40
C ALA A 81 -4.54 -6.44 -21.88
N ASP A 82 -4.09 -5.27 -22.37
CA ASP A 82 -3.69 -5.05 -23.77
C ASP A 82 -2.43 -5.85 -24.15
N ARG A 83 -1.58 -6.17 -23.17
CA ARG A 83 -0.42 -7.06 -23.37
C ARG A 83 -0.81 -8.54 -23.43
N GLY A 84 -2.05 -8.89 -23.06
CA GLY A 84 -2.54 -10.26 -23.01
C GLY A 84 -2.11 -11.02 -21.75
N ASP A 85 -1.81 -10.32 -20.65
CA ASP A 85 -1.55 -10.98 -19.37
C ASP A 85 -2.79 -11.76 -18.89
N GLU A 86 -2.59 -12.91 -18.25
CA GLU A 86 -3.67 -13.63 -17.58
C GLU A 86 -4.20 -12.84 -16.37
N GLY A 87 -5.52 -12.75 -16.27
CA GLY A 87 -6.23 -12.07 -15.17
C GLY A 87 -7.63 -11.62 -15.60
N ASP A 88 -8.56 -11.55 -14.64
CA ASP A 88 -9.89 -10.99 -14.88
C ASP A 88 -9.85 -9.45 -14.80
N PHE A 89 -9.22 -8.84 -15.80
CA PHE A 89 -9.11 -7.39 -15.89
C PHE A 89 -10.43 -6.77 -16.38
N ARG A 90 -10.91 -5.80 -15.61
CA ARG A 90 -12.15 -5.04 -15.81
C ARG A 90 -11.83 -3.59 -16.13
N SER A 91 -12.82 -2.91 -16.69
CA SER A 91 -12.76 -1.46 -16.91
C SER A 91 -12.83 -0.69 -15.58
N LEU A 92 -12.30 0.53 -15.57
CA LEU A 92 -12.41 1.41 -14.39
C LEU A 92 -13.87 1.70 -14.03
N ASP A 93 -14.74 1.84 -15.03
CA ASP A 93 -16.18 2.06 -14.83
C ASP A 93 -16.86 0.88 -14.12
N GLU A 94 -16.52 -0.37 -14.46
CA GLU A 94 -17.01 -1.55 -13.76
C GLU A 94 -16.55 -1.57 -12.28
N LEU A 95 -15.29 -1.19 -12.01
CA LEU A 95 -14.81 -1.07 -10.63
C LEU A 95 -15.59 -0.02 -9.85
N VAL A 96 -15.84 1.15 -10.43
CA VAL A 96 -16.58 2.24 -9.79
C VAL A 96 -18.02 1.82 -9.45
N GLN A 97 -18.66 1.02 -10.32
CA GLN A 97 -20.02 0.53 -10.11
C GLN A 97 -20.11 -0.55 -9.01
N HIS A 98 -19.10 -1.41 -8.90
CA HIS A 98 -19.20 -2.62 -8.09
C HIS A 98 -18.37 -2.58 -6.79
N ALA A 99 -17.25 -1.86 -6.76
CA ALA A 99 -16.36 -1.82 -5.61
C ALA A 99 -16.87 -0.93 -4.47
N ASP A 100 -16.75 -1.41 -3.23
CA ASP A 100 -16.95 -0.61 -2.02
C ASP A 100 -15.66 0.12 -1.61
N ILE A 101 -14.52 -0.42 -2.02
CA ILE A 101 -13.18 0.12 -1.73
C ILE A 101 -12.47 0.26 -3.07
N LEU A 102 -12.03 1.48 -3.41
CA LEU A 102 -11.26 1.74 -4.63
C LEU A 102 -9.85 2.24 -4.25
N THR A 103 -8.82 1.50 -4.65
CA THR A 103 -7.42 1.80 -4.31
C THR A 103 -6.53 1.93 -5.55
N PHE A 104 -5.70 2.97 -5.56
CA PHE A 104 -4.86 3.33 -6.70
C PHE A 104 -3.39 2.98 -6.46
N HIS A 105 -2.80 2.26 -7.43
CA HIS A 105 -1.43 1.76 -7.44
C HIS A 105 -0.77 1.93 -8.82
N THR A 106 -1.15 2.97 -9.55
CA THR A 106 -0.63 3.28 -10.89
C THR A 106 0.59 4.22 -10.83
N PRO A 107 1.46 4.23 -11.86
CA PRO A 107 2.35 5.36 -12.09
C PRO A 107 1.56 6.60 -12.50
N LEU A 108 2.20 7.77 -12.53
CA LEU A 108 1.60 9.01 -13.04
C LEU A 108 1.97 9.21 -14.52
N PHE A 109 1.01 8.95 -15.41
CA PHE A 109 1.10 9.29 -16.83
C PHE A 109 0.25 10.52 -17.10
N LYS A 110 0.87 11.57 -17.67
CA LYS A 110 0.20 12.86 -17.95
C LYS A 110 -0.60 12.84 -19.25
N ASP A 111 -0.21 11.98 -20.18
CA ASP A 111 -0.77 11.83 -21.52
C ASP A 111 -0.77 10.34 -21.93
N GLY A 112 -1.13 10.09 -23.19
CA GLY A 112 -1.21 8.75 -23.76
C GLY A 112 -2.51 8.00 -23.42
N PRO A 113 -2.68 6.79 -23.97
CA PRO A 113 -3.92 6.00 -23.82
C PRO A 113 -4.18 5.56 -22.38
N TYR A 114 -3.13 5.52 -21.54
CA TYR A 114 -3.20 5.13 -20.14
C TYR A 114 -2.95 6.30 -19.20
N LYS A 115 -3.31 7.52 -19.61
CA LYS A 115 -3.22 8.72 -18.77
C LYS A 115 -3.84 8.43 -17.39
N THR A 116 -3.08 8.72 -16.33
CA THR A 116 -3.53 8.57 -14.95
C THR A 116 -3.57 9.88 -14.18
N LEU A 117 -3.09 10.99 -14.77
CA LEU A 117 -3.33 12.33 -14.24
C LEU A 117 -4.83 12.59 -14.14
N HIS A 118 -5.30 12.81 -12.91
CA HIS A 118 -6.71 12.96 -12.55
C HIS A 118 -7.56 11.79 -13.02
N LEU A 119 -7.04 10.56 -12.88
CA LEU A 119 -7.80 9.35 -13.17
C LEU A 119 -9.06 9.28 -12.30
N ALA A 120 -8.95 9.68 -11.03
CA ALA A 120 -10.08 9.97 -10.18
C ALA A 120 -10.40 11.46 -10.24
N ASP A 121 -11.10 11.87 -11.30
CA ASP A 121 -11.65 13.21 -11.46
C ASP A 121 -12.98 13.37 -10.70
N GLU A 122 -13.58 14.57 -10.77
CA GLU A 122 -14.86 14.86 -10.12
C GLU A 122 -15.97 13.89 -10.54
N LYS A 123 -16.04 13.54 -11.83
CA LYS A 123 -17.09 12.65 -12.35
C LYS A 123 -16.97 11.25 -11.74
N LEU A 124 -15.76 10.70 -11.71
CA LEU A 124 -15.50 9.40 -11.09
C LEU A 124 -15.81 9.45 -9.60
N ILE A 125 -15.28 10.45 -8.89
CA ILE A 125 -15.47 10.59 -7.43
C ILE A 125 -16.96 10.63 -7.09
N ARG A 126 -17.76 11.44 -7.80
CA ARG A 126 -19.22 11.52 -7.60
C ARG A 126 -19.97 10.23 -7.91
N SER A 127 -19.39 9.36 -8.73
CA SER A 127 -19.99 8.07 -9.12
C SER A 127 -19.71 6.94 -8.12
N LEU A 128 -18.81 7.16 -7.15
CA LEU A 128 -18.52 6.18 -6.11
C LEU A 128 -19.76 5.90 -5.25
N LYS A 129 -19.90 4.63 -4.83
CA LYS A 129 -21.01 4.20 -3.98
C LYS A 129 -21.05 5.03 -2.67
N PRO A 130 -22.25 5.35 -2.15
CA PRO A 130 -22.35 5.95 -0.82
C PRO A 130 -21.70 5.05 0.24
N GLY A 131 -20.79 5.60 1.03
CA GLY A 131 -20.02 4.87 2.03
C GLY A 131 -18.79 4.14 1.46
N ALA A 132 -18.40 4.40 0.21
CA ALA A 132 -17.19 3.85 -0.36
C ALA A 132 -15.92 4.36 0.35
N ILE A 133 -14.82 3.63 0.18
CA ILE A 133 -13.49 4.01 0.65
C ILE A 133 -12.59 4.26 -0.55
N LEU A 134 -12.04 5.46 -0.67
CA LEU A 134 -11.04 5.83 -1.67
C LEU A 134 -9.65 5.82 -1.04
N ILE A 135 -8.70 5.10 -1.65
CA ILE A 135 -7.31 5.03 -1.17
C ILE A 135 -6.35 5.45 -2.28
N ASN A 136 -5.51 6.46 -2.00
CA ASN A 136 -4.39 6.81 -2.87
C ASN A 136 -3.07 6.80 -2.09
N ALA A 137 -2.24 5.82 -2.41
CA ALA A 137 -0.85 5.70 -1.93
C ALA A 137 0.12 5.48 -3.10
N CYS A 138 -0.21 6.01 -4.29
CA CYS A 138 0.61 5.87 -5.49
C CYS A 138 1.30 7.18 -5.88
N ARG A 139 0.59 8.12 -6.49
CA ARG A 139 1.05 9.45 -6.86
C ARG A 139 -0.07 10.46 -6.63
N GLY A 140 0.26 11.64 -6.09
CA GLY A 140 -0.72 12.64 -5.67
C GLY A 140 -1.74 12.97 -6.76
N ALA A 141 -1.23 13.40 -7.93
CA ALA A 141 -2.05 13.84 -9.06
C ALA A 141 -2.81 12.74 -9.81
N VAL A 142 -2.84 11.50 -9.29
CA VAL A 142 -3.76 10.48 -9.80
C VAL A 142 -5.19 10.77 -9.36
N VAL A 143 -5.36 11.39 -8.19
CA VAL A 143 -6.64 11.90 -7.71
C VAL A 143 -6.62 13.42 -7.87
N ASP A 144 -7.70 14.00 -8.41
CA ASP A 144 -7.88 15.45 -8.40
C ASP A 144 -8.25 15.88 -6.97
N ASN A 145 -7.29 16.49 -6.26
CA ASN A 145 -7.46 16.85 -4.85
C ASN A 145 -8.46 18.00 -4.66
N THR A 146 -8.61 18.87 -5.67
CA THR A 146 -9.60 19.96 -5.63
C THR A 146 -11.02 19.41 -5.81
N ALA A 147 -11.21 18.51 -6.77
CA ALA A 147 -12.48 17.84 -6.99
C ALA A 147 -12.89 17.02 -5.76
N LEU A 148 -11.94 16.26 -5.19
CA LEU A 148 -12.17 15.47 -3.98
C LEU A 148 -12.61 16.34 -2.80
N LEU A 149 -11.92 17.45 -2.55
CA LEU A 149 -12.30 18.40 -1.49
C LEU A 149 -13.70 18.96 -1.71
N THR A 150 -14.06 19.27 -2.96
CA THR A 150 -15.39 19.78 -3.33
C THR A 150 -16.47 18.75 -2.98
N CYS A 151 -16.31 17.50 -3.41
CA CYS A 151 -17.24 16.42 -3.09
C CYS A 151 -17.40 16.17 -1.58
N LEU A 152 -16.30 16.21 -0.82
CA LEU A 152 -16.33 16.06 0.64
C LEU A 152 -17.02 17.25 1.34
N ASN A 153 -16.85 18.47 0.83
CA ASN A 153 -17.54 19.65 1.38
C ASN A 153 -19.04 19.64 1.11
N GLU A 154 -19.47 19.06 0.00
CA GLU A 154 -20.89 18.85 -0.34
C GLU A 154 -21.53 17.70 0.46
N GLY A 155 -20.78 17.02 1.32
CA GLY A 155 -21.29 15.98 2.20
C GLY A 155 -21.45 14.63 1.52
N GLN A 156 -20.74 14.38 0.40
CA GLN A 156 -20.68 13.04 -0.17
C GLN A 156 -20.17 12.05 0.88
N LYS A 157 -20.91 10.95 1.10
CA LYS A 157 -20.53 9.90 2.05
C LYS A 157 -19.39 9.09 1.44
N LEU A 158 -18.16 9.50 1.72
CA LEU A 158 -16.94 8.89 1.21
C LEU A 158 -15.89 8.91 2.31
N SER A 159 -15.28 7.75 2.59
CA SER A 159 -14.07 7.69 3.40
C SER A 159 -12.83 7.74 2.50
N VAL A 160 -11.79 8.41 2.96
CA VAL A 160 -10.61 8.72 2.18
C VAL A 160 -9.33 8.45 2.97
N VAL A 161 -8.40 7.76 2.32
CA VAL A 161 -7.04 7.52 2.80
C VAL A 161 -6.05 8.07 1.77
N LEU A 162 -5.30 9.11 2.14
CA LEU A 162 -4.24 9.68 1.29
C LEU A 162 -2.88 9.54 1.97
N ASP A 163 -1.96 8.87 1.30
CA ASP A 163 -0.52 8.96 1.63
C ASP A 163 0.18 9.97 0.70
N VAL A 164 -0.38 10.24 -0.48
CA VAL A 164 0.21 11.12 -1.50
C VAL A 164 -0.73 12.27 -1.83
N TRP A 165 -0.16 13.42 -2.17
CA TRP A 165 -0.88 14.68 -2.33
C TRP A 165 -0.50 15.39 -3.63
N GLU A 166 -1.46 16.04 -4.26
CA GLU A 166 -1.13 17.05 -5.27
C GLU A 166 -0.41 18.24 -4.61
N GLY A 167 0.64 18.71 -5.26
CA GLY A 167 1.41 19.86 -4.79
C GLY A 167 2.39 19.56 -3.66
N GLU A 168 2.77 18.30 -3.41
CA GLU A 168 3.80 17.98 -2.41
C GLU A 168 5.09 18.80 -2.59
N PRO A 169 5.68 19.31 -1.48
CA PRO A 169 5.30 19.10 -0.08
C PRO A 169 4.13 19.97 0.43
N GLU A 170 3.68 20.97 -0.33
CA GLU A 170 2.58 21.88 0.00
C GLU A 170 1.17 21.28 -0.24
N LEU A 171 0.81 20.26 0.53
CA LEU A 171 -0.53 19.64 0.45
C LEU A 171 -1.66 20.63 0.76
N ASN A 172 -2.86 20.34 0.24
CA ASN A 172 -4.08 21.07 0.60
C ASN A 172 -4.52 20.75 2.05
N VAL A 173 -4.32 21.71 2.96
CA VAL A 173 -4.61 21.54 4.39
C VAL A 173 -6.10 21.37 4.67
N GLU A 174 -6.99 21.99 3.89
CA GLU A 174 -8.44 21.81 4.03
C GLU A 174 -8.86 20.40 3.63
N LEU A 175 -8.23 19.82 2.61
CA LEU A 175 -8.43 18.41 2.26
C LEU A 175 -7.95 17.48 3.37
N LEU A 176 -6.77 17.71 3.95
CA LEU A 176 -6.28 16.90 5.07
C LEU A 176 -7.26 16.87 6.25
N LYS A 177 -7.92 17.98 6.55
CA LYS A 177 -8.95 18.04 7.62
C LYS A 177 -10.18 17.18 7.32
N LYS A 178 -10.44 16.87 6.04
CA LYS A 178 -11.63 16.14 5.59
C LYS A 178 -11.39 14.65 5.40
N VAL A 179 -10.16 14.23 5.09
CA VAL A 179 -9.84 12.80 4.92
C VAL A 179 -9.78 12.07 6.25
N ASP A 180 -10.12 10.79 6.25
CA ASP A 180 -10.11 9.92 7.43
C ASP A 180 -8.68 9.60 7.88
N ILE A 181 -7.79 9.34 6.91
CA ILE A 181 -6.36 9.10 7.16
C ILE A 181 -5.55 9.91 6.13
N GLY A 182 -4.63 10.73 6.62
CA GLY A 182 -3.68 11.50 5.81
C GLY A 182 -2.27 11.33 6.33
N THR A 183 -1.34 10.84 5.50
CA THR A 183 0.07 10.63 5.90
C THR A 183 1.04 11.27 4.89
N PRO A 184 2.29 11.59 5.29
CA PRO A 184 3.18 12.42 4.48
C PRO A 184 4.05 11.60 3.50
N HIS A 185 3.44 10.81 2.62
CA HIS A 185 4.13 10.03 1.60
C HIS A 185 5.20 9.09 2.18
N ILE A 186 4.75 8.22 3.08
CA ILE A 186 5.51 7.27 3.89
C ILE A 186 4.98 5.83 3.78
N ALA A 187 3.97 5.54 2.96
CA ALA A 187 3.40 4.19 2.89
C ALA A 187 4.48 3.13 2.57
N GLY A 188 5.48 3.50 1.78
CA GLY A 188 6.62 2.65 1.42
C GLY A 188 7.79 2.60 2.42
N TYR A 189 7.72 3.29 3.57
CA TYR A 189 8.86 3.46 4.48
C TYR A 189 8.91 2.37 5.57
N THR A 190 9.41 1.19 5.21
CA THR A 190 9.84 0.16 6.17
C THR A 190 11.35 0.00 6.16
N LEU A 191 11.93 -0.49 7.25
CA LEU A 191 13.35 -0.86 7.24
C LEU A 191 13.63 -1.95 6.20
N GLU A 192 12.76 -2.97 6.14
CA GLU A 192 12.81 -4.03 5.15
C GLU A 192 12.78 -3.46 3.73
N GLY A 193 11.89 -2.51 3.43
CA GLY A 193 11.76 -1.90 2.11
C GLY A 193 13.00 -1.11 1.70
N LYS A 194 13.57 -0.33 2.63
CA LYS A 194 14.83 0.40 2.41
C LYS A 194 16.00 -0.57 2.18
N ALA A 195 16.14 -1.59 3.02
CA ALA A 195 17.20 -2.60 2.91
C ALA A 195 17.07 -3.45 1.65
N ARG A 196 15.84 -3.85 1.28
CA ARG A 196 15.54 -4.61 0.05
C ARG A 196 15.94 -3.84 -1.20
N GLY A 197 15.86 -2.52 -1.19
CA GLY A 197 16.41 -1.67 -2.24
C GLY A 197 17.90 -1.94 -2.48
N THR A 198 18.69 -1.89 -1.42
CA THR A 198 20.13 -2.21 -1.46
C THR A 198 20.39 -3.66 -1.84
N THR A 199 19.69 -4.61 -1.22
CA THR A 199 19.87 -6.05 -1.49
C THR A 199 19.61 -6.40 -2.94
N GLN A 200 18.53 -5.91 -3.56
CA GLN A 200 18.21 -6.20 -4.96
C GLN A 200 19.26 -5.65 -5.93
N VAL A 201 19.76 -4.43 -5.68
CA VAL A 201 20.83 -3.84 -6.50
C VAL A 201 22.15 -4.59 -6.30
N PHE A 202 22.45 -5.00 -5.06
CA PHE A 202 23.62 -5.84 -4.75
C PHE A 202 23.58 -7.17 -5.51
N GLU A 203 22.45 -7.88 -5.48
CA GLU A 203 22.25 -9.14 -6.20
C GLU A 203 22.37 -8.96 -7.72
N ALA A 204 21.77 -7.89 -8.28
CA ALA A 204 21.88 -7.59 -9.70
C ALA A 204 23.32 -7.27 -10.12
N TYR A 205 24.05 -6.52 -9.31
CA TYR A 205 25.45 -6.18 -9.57
C TYR A 205 26.37 -7.39 -9.42
N SER A 206 26.17 -8.22 -8.38
CA SER A 206 26.96 -9.42 -8.13
C SER A 206 26.84 -10.41 -9.29
N LYS A 207 25.63 -10.57 -9.84
CA LYS A 207 25.38 -11.33 -11.06
C LYS A 207 26.07 -10.73 -12.29
N LEU A 208 26.01 -9.41 -12.47
CA LEU A 208 26.64 -8.73 -13.61
C LEU A 208 28.15 -8.97 -13.68
N ILE A 209 28.83 -9.03 -12.54
CA ILE A 209 30.28 -9.26 -12.46
C ILE A 209 30.67 -10.75 -12.35
N GLY A 210 29.71 -11.68 -12.46
CA GLY A 210 29.96 -13.13 -12.43
C GLY A 210 30.17 -13.73 -11.03
N HIS A 211 29.77 -13.02 -9.96
CA HIS A 211 29.87 -13.45 -8.57
C HIS A 211 28.49 -13.46 -7.90
N GLU A 212 27.54 -14.21 -8.45
CA GLU A 212 26.16 -14.26 -7.96
C GLU A 212 26.10 -14.60 -6.46
N GLN A 213 25.52 -13.69 -5.69
CA GLN A 213 25.40 -13.75 -4.24
C GLN A 213 24.00 -13.36 -3.81
N HIS A 214 23.52 -13.99 -2.74
CA HIS A 214 22.23 -13.72 -2.11
C HIS A 214 22.43 -13.36 -0.64
N VAL A 215 21.64 -12.41 -0.13
CA VAL A 215 21.70 -11.96 1.26
C VAL A 215 20.30 -11.94 1.86
N ALA A 216 20.10 -12.70 2.94
CA ALA A 216 18.85 -12.68 3.68
C ALA A 216 18.74 -11.40 4.53
N LEU A 217 17.60 -10.72 4.44
CA LEU A 217 17.38 -9.41 5.10
C LEU A 217 17.48 -9.48 6.63
N ASP A 218 17.08 -10.59 7.24
CA ASP A 218 17.14 -10.80 8.69
C ASP A 218 18.57 -10.80 9.25
N THR A 219 19.58 -11.09 8.41
CA THR A 219 21.00 -10.98 8.80
C THR A 219 21.52 -9.55 8.83
N LEU A 220 20.80 -8.61 8.20
CA LEU A 220 21.20 -7.20 8.08
C LEU A 220 20.43 -6.28 9.02
N LEU A 221 19.17 -6.61 9.30
CA LEU A 221 18.26 -5.77 10.07
C LEU A 221 18.44 -6.01 11.58
N PRO A 222 18.27 -4.96 12.42
CA PRO A 222 18.22 -5.16 13.86
C PRO A 222 16.98 -5.99 14.25
N ALA A 223 17.06 -6.63 15.41
CA ALA A 223 15.90 -7.32 15.98
C ALA A 223 14.75 -6.31 16.22
N PRO A 224 13.50 -6.65 15.86
CA PRO A 224 12.36 -5.77 16.12
C PRO A 224 12.02 -5.74 17.62
N GLU A 225 11.34 -4.67 18.06
CA GLU A 225 10.87 -4.52 19.44
C GLU A 225 9.97 -5.69 19.88
N PHE A 226 9.09 -6.15 18.98
CA PHE A 226 8.26 -7.33 19.15
C PHE A 226 8.66 -8.41 18.13
N GLY A 227 9.50 -9.35 18.55
CA GLY A 227 9.98 -10.43 17.68
C GLY A 227 9.13 -11.70 17.68
N ARG A 228 8.36 -11.98 18.74
CA ARG A 228 7.57 -13.22 18.88
C ARG A 228 6.26 -12.98 19.64
N ILE A 229 5.20 -13.68 19.24
CA ILE A 229 3.91 -13.72 19.93
C ILE A 229 3.23 -15.10 19.77
N THR A 230 2.38 -15.49 20.72
CA THR A 230 1.52 -16.69 20.60
C THR A 230 0.09 -16.29 20.28
N LEU A 231 -0.54 -17.00 19.36
CA LEU A 231 -1.96 -16.89 19.03
C LEU A 231 -2.67 -18.20 19.40
N HIS A 232 -3.69 -18.11 20.25
CA HIS A 232 -4.55 -19.23 20.61
C HIS A 232 -5.87 -19.14 19.84
N GLY A 233 -6.25 -20.20 19.13
CA GLY A 233 -7.49 -20.30 18.36
C GLY A 233 -7.40 -19.74 16.94
N PRO A 234 -8.55 -19.69 16.22
CA PRO A 234 -8.60 -19.29 14.82
C PRO A 234 -8.36 -17.79 14.64
N LEU A 235 -7.97 -17.40 13.42
CA LEU A 235 -7.82 -15.99 13.04
C LEU A 235 -9.17 -15.40 12.59
N ASP A 236 -9.62 -14.36 13.28
CA ASP A 236 -10.74 -13.50 12.86
C ASP A 236 -10.27 -12.05 12.58
N GLN A 237 -11.16 -11.20 12.07
CA GLN A 237 -10.83 -9.81 11.74
C GLN A 237 -10.31 -9.00 12.95
N PRO A 238 -10.94 -9.03 14.14
CA PRO A 238 -10.41 -8.34 15.33
C PRO A 238 -9.00 -8.81 15.72
N THR A 239 -8.74 -10.11 15.65
CA THR A 239 -7.41 -10.69 15.95
C THR A 239 -6.38 -10.27 14.91
N LEU A 240 -6.73 -10.32 13.62
CA LEU A 240 -5.87 -9.83 12.54
C LEU A 240 -5.53 -8.36 12.74
N LYS A 241 -6.53 -7.51 13.05
CA LYS A 241 -6.32 -6.09 13.35
C LYS A 241 -5.30 -5.89 14.47
N ARG A 242 -5.41 -6.63 15.57
CA ARG A 242 -4.48 -6.53 16.70
C ARG A 242 -3.05 -6.89 16.31
N LEU A 243 -2.86 -7.93 15.50
CA LEU A 243 -1.53 -8.31 14.98
C LEU A 243 -0.98 -7.27 14.01
N VAL A 244 -1.80 -6.80 13.07
CA VAL A 244 -1.40 -5.77 12.09
C VAL A 244 -1.02 -4.48 12.79
N HIS A 245 -1.83 -3.99 13.73
CA HIS A 245 -1.58 -2.75 14.46
C HIS A 245 -0.49 -2.87 15.53
N LEU A 246 -0.18 -4.08 16.02
CA LEU A 246 1.02 -4.31 16.83
C LEU A 246 2.30 -4.01 16.03
N VAL A 247 2.33 -4.38 14.74
CA VAL A 247 3.47 -4.09 13.87
C VAL A 247 3.42 -2.66 13.33
N TYR A 248 2.25 -2.23 12.85
CA TYR A 248 2.04 -0.90 12.29
C TYR A 248 0.58 -0.44 12.34
N ASP A 249 0.32 0.58 13.16
CA ASP A 249 -0.91 1.37 13.14
C ASP A 249 -0.68 2.68 12.38
N VAL A 250 -1.37 2.85 11.25
CA VAL A 250 -1.27 4.04 10.39
C VAL A 250 -1.59 5.35 11.10
N ARG A 251 -2.41 5.32 12.16
CA ARG A 251 -2.75 6.51 12.95
C ARG A 251 -1.53 7.16 13.60
N ARG A 252 -0.46 6.39 13.82
CA ARG A 252 0.80 6.90 14.37
C ARG A 252 1.47 7.94 13.46
N ASP A 253 1.20 7.88 12.16
CA ASP A 253 1.77 8.79 11.15
C ASP A 253 0.77 9.86 10.70
N ASP A 254 -0.53 9.58 10.81
CA ASP A 254 -1.61 10.56 10.57
C ASP A 254 -1.59 11.69 11.59
N ALA A 255 -1.47 11.35 12.89
CA ALA A 255 -1.52 12.35 13.96
C ALA A 255 -0.39 13.40 13.88
N PRO A 256 0.89 13.05 13.64
CA PRO A 256 1.96 14.03 13.45
C PRO A 256 1.72 14.95 12.26
N LEU A 257 1.24 14.44 11.11
CA LEU A 257 0.97 15.29 9.95
C LEU A 257 -0.13 16.32 10.26
N ARG A 258 -1.23 15.89 10.88
CA ARG A 258 -2.32 16.79 11.28
C ARG A 258 -1.87 17.89 12.25
N LYS A 259 -0.87 17.61 13.09
CA LYS A 259 -0.33 18.58 14.05
C LYS A 259 0.47 19.70 13.40
N VAL A 260 1.14 19.43 12.29
CA VAL A 260 2.09 20.36 11.64
C VAL A 260 1.64 20.85 10.26
N ALA A 261 0.47 20.41 9.80
CA ALA A 261 -0.08 20.80 8.52
C ALA A 261 -0.20 22.33 8.38
N GLY A 262 0.26 22.86 7.25
CA GLY A 262 0.31 24.30 6.98
C GLY A 262 1.58 25.00 7.48
N ILE A 263 2.48 24.29 8.17
CA ILE A 263 3.81 24.81 8.54
C ILE A 263 4.81 24.43 7.44
N PRO A 264 5.41 25.40 6.72
CA PRO A 264 6.35 25.11 5.62
C PRO A 264 7.52 24.21 6.05
N GLY A 265 7.80 23.18 5.24
CA GLY A 265 8.90 22.25 5.45
C GLY A 265 8.67 21.13 6.48
N GLU A 266 7.59 21.15 7.25
CA GLU A 266 7.32 20.09 8.23
C GLU A 266 6.94 18.75 7.57
N PHE A 267 6.30 18.78 6.40
CA PHE A 267 6.02 17.58 5.59
C PHE A 267 7.31 16.80 5.30
N ASP A 268 8.34 17.47 4.78
CA ASP A 268 9.61 16.83 4.48
C ASP A 268 10.40 16.44 5.73
N LYS A 269 10.28 17.21 6.83
CA LYS A 269 10.91 16.83 8.11
C LYS A 269 10.34 15.54 8.67
N LEU A 270 9.02 15.32 8.58
CA LEU A 270 8.38 14.06 8.99
C LEU A 270 8.94 12.88 8.19
N ARG A 271 9.15 13.05 6.88
CA ARG A 271 9.73 12.01 6.01
C ARG A 271 11.21 11.77 6.30
N LYS A 272 11.98 12.85 6.43
CA LYS A 272 13.43 12.80 6.65
C LYS A 272 13.77 12.16 7.99
N ASN A 273 12.99 12.45 9.02
CA ASN A 273 13.18 11.95 10.38
C ASN A 273 12.18 10.82 10.72
N TYR A 274 11.67 10.11 9.71
CA TYR A 274 10.67 9.07 9.90
C TYR A 274 11.21 7.96 10.82
N LEU A 275 10.47 7.69 11.89
CA LEU A 275 10.81 6.65 12.85
C LEU A 275 10.65 5.26 12.24
N GLU A 276 11.39 4.29 12.79
CA GLU A 276 11.40 2.92 12.31
C GLU A 276 9.98 2.32 12.21
N ARG A 277 9.77 1.59 11.11
CA ARG A 277 8.60 0.77 10.83
C ARG A 277 9.07 -0.57 10.30
N ARG A 278 8.47 -1.65 10.77
CA ARG A 278 8.72 -3.02 10.30
C ARG A 278 7.60 -3.53 9.40
N GLU A 279 7.90 -4.57 8.65
CA GLU A 279 6.90 -5.36 7.92
C GLU A 279 6.37 -6.52 8.77
N TRP A 280 5.20 -7.07 8.45
CA TRP A 280 4.59 -8.17 9.22
C TRP A 280 5.49 -9.41 9.33
N SER A 281 6.40 -9.61 8.38
CA SER A 281 7.38 -10.70 8.40
C SER A 281 8.37 -10.61 9.57
N SER A 282 8.51 -9.44 10.21
CA SER A 282 9.36 -9.29 11.40
C SER A 282 8.77 -9.92 12.65
N LEU A 283 7.44 -10.14 12.69
CA LEU A 283 6.75 -10.71 13.83
C LEU A 283 6.58 -12.22 13.63
N TYR A 284 7.22 -13.01 14.50
CA TYR A 284 7.04 -14.45 14.51
C TYR A 284 5.81 -14.86 15.32
N VAL A 285 4.81 -15.46 14.68
CA VAL A 285 3.53 -15.82 15.30
C VAL A 285 3.42 -17.33 15.49
N ILE A 286 3.32 -17.78 16.74
CA ILE A 286 3.15 -19.19 17.07
C ILE A 286 1.66 -19.46 17.28
N CYS A 287 1.04 -20.21 16.37
CA CYS A 287 -0.38 -20.53 16.42
C CYS A 287 -0.58 -21.99 16.86
N ASP A 288 -1.60 -22.26 17.66
CA ASP A 288 -2.05 -23.64 17.92
C ASP A 288 -3.14 -24.12 16.94
N ASP A 289 -3.80 -23.20 16.24
CA ASP A 289 -4.65 -23.48 15.10
C ASP A 289 -3.84 -23.47 13.78
N ALA A 290 -3.91 -24.57 13.03
CA ALA A 290 -3.15 -24.73 11.80
C ALA A 290 -3.66 -23.83 10.66
N SER A 291 -4.96 -23.52 10.64
CA SER A 291 -5.57 -22.66 9.62
C SER A 291 -5.14 -21.21 9.82
N ALA A 292 -5.09 -20.74 11.07
CA ALA A 292 -4.57 -19.44 11.45
C ALA A 292 -3.10 -19.28 11.02
N ALA A 293 -2.24 -20.26 11.30
CA ALA A 293 -0.84 -20.23 10.85
C ALA A 293 -0.72 -20.12 9.33
N SER A 294 -1.45 -20.97 8.59
CA SER A 294 -1.44 -20.98 7.12
C SER A 294 -1.92 -19.65 6.54
N LEU A 295 -3.00 -19.08 7.07
CA LEU A 295 -3.53 -17.80 6.64
C LEU A 295 -2.56 -16.65 6.94
N LEU A 296 -1.99 -16.58 8.14
CA LEU A 296 -1.01 -15.57 8.50
C LEU A 296 0.25 -15.61 7.62
N CYS A 297 0.73 -16.80 7.24
CA CYS A 297 1.81 -16.96 6.27
C CYS A 297 1.45 -16.37 4.90
N LYS A 298 0.24 -16.63 4.38
CA LYS A 298 -0.23 -16.04 3.11
C LYS A 298 -0.34 -14.52 3.19
N LEU A 299 -0.66 -13.99 4.37
CA LEU A 299 -0.72 -12.55 4.63
C LEU A 299 0.67 -11.91 4.76
N GLY A 300 1.72 -12.69 5.01
CA GLY A 300 3.10 -12.20 5.10
C GLY A 300 3.66 -12.11 6.51
N PHE A 301 2.96 -12.60 7.53
CA PHE A 301 3.55 -12.84 8.85
C PHE A 301 4.47 -14.06 8.80
N ASN A 302 5.46 -14.11 9.70
CA ASN A 302 6.27 -15.31 9.91
C ASN A 302 5.55 -16.23 10.91
N ALA A 303 4.54 -16.99 10.45
CA ALA A 303 3.70 -17.80 11.32
C ALA A 303 4.05 -19.29 11.27
N VAL A 304 3.90 -19.98 12.40
CA VAL A 304 4.09 -21.44 12.48
C VAL A 304 2.98 -22.09 13.29
N HIS A 305 2.63 -23.33 12.93
CA HIS A 305 1.76 -24.15 13.74
C HIS A 305 2.56 -24.90 14.80
N HIS A 306 2.22 -24.72 16.07
CA HIS A 306 2.73 -25.53 17.18
C HIS A 306 1.54 -26.13 17.94
N PRO A 307 1.33 -27.45 17.88
CA PRO A 307 0.20 -28.09 18.54
C PRO A 307 0.20 -27.77 20.05
N ALA A 308 -0.93 -27.30 20.57
CA ALA A 308 -1.11 -27.19 22.01
C ALA A 308 -0.93 -28.57 22.66
N ARG A 309 -0.16 -28.64 23.75
CA ARG A 309 -0.08 -29.84 24.58
C ARG A 309 -1.33 -30.00 25.43
#